data_AF-A0A0G4HRT6-F1
#
_entry.id   AF-A0A0G4HRT6-F1
#
_cell.length_a   1.000
_cell.length_b   1.000
_cell.length_c   1.000
_cell.angle_alpha   90.00
_cell.angle_beta   90.00
_cell.angle_gamma   90.00
#
_symmetry.space_group_name_H-M   'P 1'
#
loop_
_entity.id
_entity.type
_entity.pdbx_description
1 polymer ?
#
loop_
_entity_poly.entity_id
_entity_poly.type
_entity_poly.pdbx_seq_one_letter_code
_entity_poly.pdbx_strand_id
1 'polypeptide(L)'
;MGTPSPASSAFPPLTAFEGRGVSVEFQFSKLPGSAPGTFEILATYKNGNPAPCLNFTFEIAVPKYIKLQMHSASSASIEAAGGAPTTQKIEIQNGEAPAKPTLMKIRVTFIMNGQQVQEAGQVANFPAGL
;
A
#
# COMPACT_ATOMS: atom_id res chain seq x y z
N MET A 1 7.68 1.58 27.08
CA MET A 1 6.57 1.99 26.18
C MET A 1 6.76 1.28 24.85
N GLY A 2 5.66 0.81 24.25
CA GLY A 2 5.60 -0.43 23.47
C GLY A 2 6.26 -0.43 22.10
N THR A 3 6.83 -1.57 21.76
CA THR A 3 6.89 -2.03 20.37
C THR A 3 5.61 -2.83 20.12
N PRO A 4 4.66 -2.38 19.29
CA PRO A 4 3.57 -3.25 18.87
C PRO A 4 4.19 -4.43 18.11
N SER A 5 4.04 -5.63 18.67
CA SER A 5 4.39 -6.89 18.02
C SER A 5 3.74 -6.92 16.64
N PRO A 6 4.48 -7.18 15.54
CA PRO A 6 3.84 -7.35 14.24
C PRO A 6 2.99 -8.62 14.35
N ALA A 7 1.67 -8.42 14.44
CA ALA A 7 0.69 -9.47 14.43
C ALA A 7 0.95 -10.37 13.21
N SER A 8 1.23 -11.64 13.49
CA SER A 8 1.23 -12.82 12.61
C SER A 8 0.87 -12.53 11.15
N SER A 9 1.77 -11.88 10.40
CA SER A 9 1.57 -11.68 8.98
C SER A 9 2.05 -12.95 8.30
N ALA A 10 1.10 -13.83 7.99
CA ALA A 10 1.34 -15.10 7.33
C ALA A 10 1.91 -14.94 5.90
N PHE A 11 2.00 -13.71 5.40
CA PHE A 11 2.49 -13.35 4.08
C PHE A 11 3.70 -12.41 4.19
N PRO A 12 4.71 -12.56 3.33
CA PRO A 12 5.85 -11.67 3.31
C PRO A 12 5.42 -10.25 2.91
N PRO A 13 6.04 -9.19 3.47
CA PRO A 13 5.83 -7.83 2.99
C PRO A 13 6.31 -7.72 1.55
N LEU A 14 5.59 -6.93 0.75
CA LEU A 14 5.90 -6.68 -0.66
C LEU A 14 6.13 -5.20 -0.87
N THR A 15 7.28 -4.83 -1.42
CA THR A 15 7.50 -3.47 -1.90
C THR A 15 6.64 -3.24 -3.15
N ALA A 16 5.53 -2.53 -2.97
CA ALA A 16 4.60 -2.22 -4.04
C ALA A 16 5.13 -1.12 -4.96
N PHE A 17 5.82 -0.13 -4.36
CA PHE A 17 6.40 1.00 -5.06
C PHE A 17 7.70 1.42 -4.40
N GLU A 18 8.67 1.83 -5.22
CA GLU A 18 9.82 2.57 -4.74
C GLU A 18 10.26 3.52 -5.85
N GLY A 19 10.29 4.82 -5.55
CA GLY A 19 10.61 5.85 -6.53
C GLY A 19 10.80 7.19 -5.88
N ARG A 20 11.74 7.99 -6.40
CA ARG A 20 12.05 9.34 -5.90
C ARG A 20 12.33 9.39 -4.38
N GLY A 21 12.86 8.31 -3.81
CA GLY A 21 13.13 8.19 -2.36
C GLY A 21 11.88 7.91 -1.50
N VAL A 22 10.71 7.71 -2.11
CA VAL A 22 9.50 7.24 -1.42
C VAL A 22 9.34 5.75 -1.67
N SER A 23 9.16 4.98 -0.60
CA SER A 23 8.94 3.53 -0.66
C SER A 23 7.57 3.21 -0.07
N VAL A 24 6.86 2.27 -0.70
CA VAL A 24 5.54 1.81 -0.29
C VAL A 24 5.59 0.31 -0.10
N GLU A 25 5.42 -0.10 1.15
CA GLU A 25 5.47 -1.50 1.57
C GLU A 25 4.06 -1.99 1.87
N PHE A 26 3.66 -3.10 1.27
CA PHE A 26 2.38 -3.75 1.47
C PHE A 26 2.55 -4.94 2.39
N GLN A 27 1.81 -4.93 3.48
CA GLN A 27 1.72 -6.06 4.39
C GLN A 27 0.34 -6.69 4.28
N PHE A 28 0.28 -7.97 3.93
CA PHE A 28 -0.97 -8.67 3.69
C PHE A 28 -1.45 -9.40 4.95
N SER A 29 -2.74 -9.30 5.20
CA SER A 29 -3.41 -9.94 6.32
C SER A 29 -4.72 -10.56 5.86
N LYS A 30 -4.95 -11.82 6.22
CA LYS A 30 -6.23 -12.47 5.91
C LYS A 30 -7.32 -11.88 6.80
N LEU A 31 -8.49 -11.57 6.23
CA LEU A 31 -9.66 -11.10 6.98
C LEU A 31 -10.55 -12.31 7.34
N PRO A 32 -10.41 -12.92 8.53
CA PRO A 32 -11.28 -14.01 8.95
C PRO A 32 -12.72 -13.47 9.15
N GLY A 33 -13.70 -14.11 8.49
CA GLY A 33 -15.11 -13.70 8.55
C GLY A 33 -15.61 -12.92 7.33
N SER A 34 -14.73 -12.55 6.40
CA SER A 34 -15.11 -11.99 5.09
C SER A 34 -15.28 -13.09 4.03
N ALA A 35 -15.80 -12.69 2.86
CA ALA A 35 -15.95 -13.58 1.72
C ALA A 35 -14.62 -14.28 1.34
N PRO A 36 -14.68 -15.48 0.75
CA PRO A 36 -13.47 -16.16 0.27
C PRO A 36 -12.73 -15.26 -0.74
N GLY A 37 -11.41 -15.12 -0.56
CA GLY A 37 -10.57 -14.23 -1.37
C GLY A 37 -10.51 -12.78 -0.89
N THR A 38 -11.06 -12.46 0.29
CA THR A 38 -10.90 -11.14 0.93
C THR A 38 -9.69 -11.09 1.86
N PHE A 39 -8.85 -10.07 1.67
CA PHE A 39 -7.67 -9.79 2.47
C PHE A 39 -7.47 -8.28 2.68
N GLU A 40 -6.87 -7.92 3.81
CA GLU A 40 -6.47 -6.56 4.14
C GLU A 40 -5.00 -6.37 3.73
N ILE A 41 -4.70 -5.23 3.16
CA ILE A 41 -3.35 -4.76 2.89
C ILE A 41 -3.12 -3.52 3.76
N LEU A 42 -2.12 -3.60 4.62
CA LEU A 42 -1.59 -2.44 5.31
C LEU A 42 -0.46 -1.85 4.46
N ALA A 43 -0.75 -0.75 3.77
CA ALA A 43 0.24 0.01 3.02
C ALA A 43 0.99 0.96 3.96
N THR A 44 2.32 0.84 3.99
CA THR A 44 3.20 1.70 4.78
C THR A 44 4.03 2.56 3.83
N TYR A 45 3.82 3.87 3.90
CA TYR A 45 4.54 4.86 3.11
C TYR A 45 5.70 5.43 3.93
N LYS A 46 6.91 5.29 3.40
CA LYS A 46 8.14 5.81 3.97
C LYS A 46 8.77 6.77 2.98
N ASN A 47 9.28 7.88 3.48
CA ASN A 47 10.00 8.86 2.69
C ASN A 47 11.44 8.94 3.21
N GLY A 48 12.39 8.67 2.33
CA GLY A 48 13.83 8.78 2.56
C GLY A 48 14.40 10.15 2.20
N ASN A 49 13.58 11.10 1.74
CA ASN A 49 14.03 12.44 1.41
C ASN A 49 14.02 13.36 2.65
N PRO A 50 14.93 14.35 2.74
CA PRO A 50 14.94 15.32 3.84
C PRO A 50 13.75 16.29 3.82
N ALA A 51 13.00 16.34 2.72
CA ALA A 51 11.78 17.15 2.60
C ALA A 51 10.54 16.26 2.76
N PRO A 52 9.49 16.73 3.47
CA PRO A 52 8.23 16.00 3.58
C PRO A 52 7.47 15.98 2.24
N CYS A 53 6.67 14.94 2.03
CA CYS A 53 5.76 14.82 0.90
C CYS A 53 4.37 15.31 1.32
N LEU A 54 3.98 16.49 0.86
CA LEU A 54 2.68 17.10 1.13
C LEU A 54 1.64 16.64 0.09
N ASN A 55 0.36 16.69 0.45
CA ASN A 55 -0.76 16.30 -0.43
C ASN A 55 -0.55 14.91 -1.05
N PHE A 56 -0.05 13.97 -0.25
CA PHE A 56 0.21 12.62 -0.70
C PHE A 56 -1.11 11.92 -1.02
N THR A 57 -1.26 11.57 -2.29
CA THR A 57 -2.43 10.87 -2.83
C THR A 57 -1.96 9.55 -3.39
N PHE A 58 -2.55 8.45 -2.88
CA PHE A 58 -2.30 7.12 -3.38
C PHE A 58 -3.54 6.60 -4.11
N GLU A 59 -3.36 6.26 -5.37
CA GLU A 59 -4.39 5.71 -6.22
C GLU A 59 -3.99 4.33 -6.70
N ILE A 60 -4.96 3.43 -6.76
CA ILE A 60 -4.74 2.08 -7.21
C ILE A 60 -5.84 1.73 -8.18
N ALA A 61 -5.47 1.21 -9.35
CA ALA A 61 -6.37 0.62 -10.30
C ALA A 61 -6.18 -0.90 -10.29
N VAL A 62 -7.25 -1.60 -9.92
CA VAL A 62 -7.37 -3.06 -10.01
C VAL A 62 -8.31 -3.43 -11.16
N PRO A 63 -8.19 -4.64 -11.72
CA PRO A 63 -9.11 -5.12 -12.74
C PRO A 63 -10.52 -5.34 -12.17
N LYS A 64 -11.53 -5.34 -13.06
CA LYS A 64 -12.97 -5.38 -12.73
C LYS A 64 -13.44 -6.56 -11.86
N TYR A 65 -12.69 -7.67 -11.85
CA TYR A 65 -13.00 -8.86 -11.06
C TYR A 65 -12.52 -8.76 -9.61
N ILE A 66 -11.68 -7.75 -9.32
CA ILE A 66 -11.16 -7.45 -7.98
C ILE A 66 -11.91 -6.22 -7.48
N LYS A 67 -12.47 -6.33 -6.27
CA LYS A 67 -12.99 -5.17 -5.57
C LYS A 67 -11.91 -4.65 -4.63
N LEU A 68 -11.64 -3.36 -4.70
CA LEU A 68 -10.69 -2.68 -3.84
C LEU A 68 -11.41 -1.56 -3.10
N GLN A 69 -11.17 -1.46 -1.80
CA GLN A 69 -11.65 -0.40 -0.93
C GLN A 69 -10.45 0.23 -0.22
N MET A 70 -10.17 1.49 -0.51
CA MET A 70 -9.19 2.24 0.28
C MET A 70 -9.87 2.86 1.49
N HIS A 71 -9.28 2.64 2.65
CA HIS A 71 -9.64 3.38 3.85
C HIS A 71 -8.80 4.67 3.94
N SER A 72 -9.24 5.60 4.76
CA SER A 72 -8.48 6.82 5.06
C SER A 72 -7.10 6.46 5.61
N ALA A 73 -6.06 7.09 5.06
CA ALA A 73 -4.72 7.00 5.61
C ALA A 73 -4.66 7.62 7.02
N SER A 74 -3.70 7.20 7.83
CA SER A 74 -3.38 7.87 9.09
C SER A 74 -2.97 9.34 8.89
N SER A 75 -2.44 9.69 7.72
CA SER A 75 -2.04 11.06 7.38
C SER A 75 -2.10 11.26 5.86
N ALA A 76 -2.41 12.49 5.43
CA ALA A 76 -2.41 12.86 4.01
C ALA A 76 -1.04 13.41 3.53
N SER A 77 -0.01 13.28 4.36
CA SER A 77 1.35 13.74 4.09
C SER A 77 2.34 12.78 4.72
N ILE A 78 3.43 12.49 4.01
CA ILE A 78 4.52 11.64 4.51
C ILE A 78 5.59 12.56 5.06
N GLU A 79 6.02 12.31 6.29
CA GLU A 79 7.07 13.09 6.93
C GLU A 79 8.41 12.96 6.20
N ALA A 80 9.36 13.83 6.51
CA ALA A 80 10.73 13.72 6.00
C ALA A 80 11.43 12.46 6.51
N ALA A 81 12.62 12.18 5.98
CA ALA A 81 13.48 11.09 6.41
C ALA A 81 13.66 11.08 7.93
N GLY A 82 13.32 9.95 8.56
CA GLY A 82 13.36 9.77 10.01
C GLY A 82 12.07 10.16 10.75
N GLY A 83 11.06 10.68 10.04
CA GLY A 83 9.71 10.89 10.57
C GLY A 83 8.88 9.60 10.65
N ALA A 84 7.67 9.72 11.18
CA ALA A 84 6.76 8.60 11.32
C ALA A 84 6.24 8.14 9.94
N PRO A 85 6.24 6.83 9.65
CA PRO A 85 5.67 6.33 8.40
C PRO A 85 4.15 6.52 8.42
N THR A 86 3.60 6.89 7.27
CA THR A 86 2.15 6.93 7.10
C THR A 86 1.66 5.53 6.80
N THR A 87 0.55 5.11 7.41
CA THR A 87 -0.08 3.82 7.08
C THR A 87 -1.48 4.03 6.52
N GLN A 88 -1.91 3.13 5.65
CA GLN A 88 -3.26 3.12 5.09
C GLN A 88 -3.73 1.68 4.94
N LYS A 89 -4.97 1.42 5.37
CA LYS A 89 -5.61 0.13 5.20
C LYS A 89 -6.31 0.07 3.85
N ILE A 90 -6.15 -1.04 3.16
CA ILE A 90 -6.75 -1.28 1.86
C ILE A 90 -7.36 -2.67 1.92
N GLU A 91 -8.67 -2.77 1.75
CA GLU A 91 -9.33 -4.06 1.66
C GLU A 91 -9.41 -4.47 0.18
N ILE A 92 -8.99 -5.69 -0.11
CA ILE A 92 -9.12 -6.29 -1.42
C ILE A 92 -9.96 -7.56 -1.31
N GLN A 93 -10.93 -7.67 -2.21
CA GLN A 93 -11.72 -8.86 -2.42
C GLN A 93 -11.48 -9.37 -3.83
N ASN A 94 -10.76 -10.49 -3.92
CA ASN A 94 -10.55 -11.21 -5.16
C ASN A 94 -11.63 -12.29 -5.30
N GLY A 95 -12.70 -11.96 -6.04
CA GLY A 95 -13.87 -12.83 -6.20
C GLY A 95 -13.71 -13.98 -7.20
N GLU A 96 -12.64 -13.99 -8.01
CA GLU A 96 -12.33 -15.05 -8.95
C GLU A 96 -11.01 -15.75 -8.59
N ALA A 97 -10.96 -17.04 -8.87
CA ALA A 97 -9.94 -17.99 -8.43
C ALA A 97 -8.49 -17.46 -8.48
N PRO A 98 -7.61 -17.92 -7.55
CA PRO A 98 -6.20 -17.52 -7.41
C PRO A 98 -5.28 -17.88 -8.60
N ALA A 99 -5.85 -18.17 -9.78
CA ALA A 99 -5.15 -18.66 -10.97
C ALA A 99 -4.69 -17.55 -11.92
N LYS A 100 -5.16 -16.30 -11.77
CA LYS A 100 -4.70 -15.17 -12.60
C LYS A 100 -3.75 -14.28 -11.81
N PRO A 101 -2.62 -13.85 -12.40
CA PRO A 101 -1.75 -12.88 -11.75
C PRO A 101 -2.54 -11.61 -11.47
N THR A 102 -2.67 -11.25 -10.19
CA THR A 102 -3.30 -10.01 -9.78
C THR A 102 -2.41 -8.86 -10.23
N LEU A 103 -2.85 -8.15 -11.26
CA LEU A 103 -2.16 -6.98 -11.78
C LEU A 103 -2.77 -5.73 -11.16
N MET A 104 -2.03 -5.09 -10.27
CA MET A 104 -2.48 -3.89 -9.57
C MET A 104 -1.63 -2.71 -10.02
N LYS A 105 -2.25 -1.72 -10.66
CA LYS A 105 -1.56 -0.50 -11.04
C LYS A 105 -1.66 0.49 -9.90
N ILE A 106 -0.58 1.17 -9.60
CA ILE A 106 -0.52 2.14 -8.52
C ILE A 106 -0.05 3.48 -9.07
N ARG A 107 -0.53 4.56 -8.49
CA ARG A 107 -0.10 5.92 -8.79
C ARG A 107 0.03 6.67 -7.47
N VAL A 108 1.20 7.25 -7.25
CA VAL A 108 1.46 8.16 -6.15
C VAL A 108 1.57 9.57 -6.70
N THR A 109 0.93 10.52 -6.06
CA THR A 109 1.06 11.94 -6.37
C THR A 109 1.35 12.69 -5.08
N PHE A 110 2.36 13.54 -5.07
CA PHE A 110 2.72 14.33 -3.89
C PHE A 110 3.46 15.60 -4.27
N ILE A 111 3.53 16.55 -3.35
CA ILE A 111 4.29 17.78 -3.50
C ILE A 111 5.52 17.67 -2.61
N MET A 112 6.71 17.71 -3.22
CA MET A 112 7.99 17.68 -2.52
C MET A 112 8.79 18.92 -2.92
N ASN A 113 9.26 19.68 -1.92
CA ASN A 113 10.03 20.91 -2.14
C ASN A 113 9.34 21.92 -3.08
N GLY A 114 8.01 22.03 -3.01
CA GLY A 114 7.20 22.90 -3.87
C GLY A 114 6.96 22.38 -5.29
N GLN A 115 7.48 21.20 -5.66
CA GLN A 115 7.21 20.57 -6.95
C GLN A 115 6.25 19.41 -6.81
N GLN A 116 5.23 19.36 -7.67
CA GLN A 116 4.35 18.20 -7.77
C GLN A 116 5.08 17.07 -8.50
N VAL A 117 5.17 15.93 -7.85
CA VAL A 117 5.74 14.68 -8.34
C VAL A 117 4.59 13.69 -8.50
N GLN A 118 4.56 13.00 -9.63
CA GLN A 118 3.61 11.93 -9.90
C GLN A 118 4.38 10.74 -10.44
N GLU A 119 4.25 9.61 -9.77
CA GLU A 119 4.89 8.36 -10.18
C GLU A 119 3.84 7.27 -10.29
N ALA A 120 3.99 6.38 -11.26
CA ALA A 120 3.11 5.25 -11.46
C ALA A 120 3.93 3.96 -11.44
N GLY A 121 3.35 2.92 -10.86
CA GLY A 121 3.95 1.60 -10.76
C GLY A 121 2.95 0.50 -11.07
N GLN A 122 3.46 -0.71 -11.14
CA GLN A 122 2.64 -1.90 -11.31
C GLN A 122 3.15 -2.98 -10.38
N VAL A 123 2.22 -3.53 -9.61
CA VAL A 123 2.43 -4.66 -8.72
C VAL A 123 1.81 -5.88 -9.38
N ALA A 124 2.64 -6.85 -9.74
CA ALA A 124 2.20 -8.15 -10.24
C ALA A 124 2.59 -9.30 -9.31
N ASN A 125 3.45 -9.03 -8.32
CA ASN A 125 4.10 -10.03 -7.48
C ASN A 125 3.34 -10.25 -6.16
N PHE A 126 2.02 -10.46 -6.25
CA PHE A 126 1.23 -10.80 -5.07
C PHE A 126 1.65 -12.18 -4.55
N PRO A 127 1.79 -12.38 -3.23
CA PRO A 127 2.11 -13.69 -2.67
C PRO A 127 1.01 -14.70 -3.01
N ALA A 128 1.42 -15.92 -3.33
CA ALA A 128 0.48 -17.01 -3.62
C ALA A 128 -0.29 -17.38 -2.34
N GLY A 129 -1.61 -17.56 -2.45
CA GLY A 129 -2.47 -17.97 -1.33
C GLY A 129 -3.22 -16.85 -0.60
N LEU A 130 -3.21 -15.62 -1.13
CA LEU A 130 -4.14 -14.55 -0.74
C LEU A 130 -5.59 -14.86 -1.12
#